data_AF-A0A9D0VLH2-F1
#
_entry.id   AF-A0A9D0VLH2-F1
#
_cell.length_a   1.000
_cell.length_b   1.000
_cell.length_c   1.000
_cell.angle_alpha   90.00
_cell.angle_beta   90.00
_cell.angle_gamma   90.00
#
_symmetry.space_group_name_H-M   'P 1'
#
loop_
_entity.id
_entity.type
_entity.pdbx_description
1 polymer ?
#
loop_
_entity_poly.entity_id
_entity_poly.type
_entity_poly.pdbx_seq_one_letter_code
_entity_poly.pdbx_strand_id
1 'polypeptide(L)'
;MSELSFRRSEPRPQPRGGSLVALLLVVVTVLAASRPWWSPSLPDGVLIEISGEVPRPGLVIADAPTVASALAAAGLEPDRLRPLPPDVLAEGDRLEVRGGRVRVLPPSRPLLVALPIDINTAGIEALEAIPGLGASTAAAIVEDREIRGPFPSLDGLVRVRGVGPSTVAKLAPFVEAPQAEPIDLNQAGVEQLQLLPGVGPVIAARIVVDRADRGPFASVEELIRVHGIGEATVERIREQVVVP
;
A
#
# COMPACT_ATOMS: atom_id res chain seq x y z
N MET A 1 87.85 2.54 9.37
CA MET A 1 86.91 3.31 8.53
C MET A 1 85.79 2.39 8.11
N SER A 2 84.55 2.91 8.12
CA SER A 2 83.28 2.30 7.73
C SER A 2 82.44 1.71 8.88
N GLU A 3 81.59 2.57 9.43
CA GLU A 3 80.39 2.24 10.19
C GLU A 3 79.39 1.45 9.33
N LEU A 4 78.70 0.48 9.92
CA LEU A 4 77.33 0.15 9.53
C LEU A 4 76.49 -0.15 10.79
N SER A 5 75.57 0.77 10.99
CA SER A 5 74.47 0.79 11.96
C SER A 5 73.53 -0.41 11.79
N PHE A 6 73.19 -1.09 12.89
CA PHE A 6 71.96 -1.87 12.95
C PHE A 6 71.25 -1.63 14.29
N ARG A 7 70.04 -1.08 14.19
CA ARG A 7 69.18 -0.60 15.27
C ARG A 7 68.81 -1.74 16.23
N ARG A 8 68.88 -1.45 17.54
CA ARG A 8 68.17 -2.19 18.60
C ARG A 8 66.67 -2.17 18.32
N SER A 9 66.05 -3.34 18.24
CA SER A 9 64.61 -3.53 18.19
C SER A 9 63.99 -3.22 19.55
N GLU A 10 63.13 -2.20 19.60
CA GLU A 10 62.29 -1.92 20.77
C GLU A 10 61.17 -2.98 20.90
N PRO A 11 60.83 -3.41 22.12
CA PRO A 11 59.75 -4.38 22.34
C PRO A 11 58.38 -3.74 22.10
N ARG A 12 57.56 -4.37 21.24
CA ARG A 12 56.16 -3.98 21.03
C ARG A 12 55.32 -4.33 22.28
N PRO A 13 54.44 -3.43 22.75
CA PRO A 13 53.55 -3.71 23.87
C PRO A 13 52.42 -4.68 23.45
N GLN A 14 52.18 -5.70 24.29
CA GLN A 14 51.01 -6.58 24.19
C GLN A 14 49.75 -5.84 24.69
N PRO A 15 48.66 -5.78 23.91
CA PRO A 15 47.36 -5.40 24.46
C PRO A 15 46.74 -6.59 25.21
N ARG A 16 46.33 -6.31 26.45
CA ARG A 16 45.62 -7.22 27.36
C ARG A 16 44.30 -7.67 26.72
N GLY A 17 44.05 -8.98 26.76
CA GLY A 17 42.78 -9.58 26.35
C GLY A 17 41.62 -9.06 27.20
N GLY A 18 40.75 -8.27 26.57
CA GLY A 18 39.46 -7.89 27.11
C GLY A 18 38.45 -9.01 26.87
N SER A 19 37.91 -9.54 27.95
CA SER A 19 36.71 -10.39 27.94
C SER A 19 35.54 -9.58 27.37
N LEU A 20 34.93 -10.04 26.27
CA LEU A 20 33.70 -9.49 25.71
C LEU A 20 32.65 -10.60 25.67
N VAL A 21 32.06 -10.85 26.84
CA VAL A 21 30.79 -11.55 26.98
C VAL A 21 29.72 -10.49 27.28
N ALA A 22 28.79 -10.37 26.32
CA ALA A 22 27.40 -9.92 26.44
C ALA A 22 27.07 -8.76 27.40
N LEU A 23 26.73 -7.61 26.81
CA LEU A 23 25.58 -6.83 27.29
C LEU A 23 24.97 -6.04 26.12
N LEU A 24 24.01 -6.68 25.43
CA LEU A 24 23.13 -6.06 24.45
C LEU A 24 22.06 -5.27 25.23
N LEU A 25 22.28 -3.98 25.47
CA LEU A 25 21.31 -3.07 26.06
C LEU A 25 21.19 -1.80 25.20
N VAL A 26 20.05 -1.72 24.50
CA VAL A 26 19.28 -0.50 24.16
C VAL A 26 20.05 0.68 23.57
N VAL A 27 19.96 0.82 22.25
CA VAL A 27 19.87 2.15 21.59
C VAL A 27 18.73 2.09 20.56
N VAL A 28 17.49 2.12 21.06
CA VAL A 28 16.32 2.58 20.29
C VAL A 28 16.08 4.02 20.73
N THR A 29 16.84 4.98 20.18
CA THR A 29 16.41 6.39 20.11
C THR A 29 17.26 7.16 19.10
N VAL A 30 16.56 7.99 18.31
CA VAL A 30 17.06 9.07 17.42
C VAL A 30 17.37 8.66 15.98
N LEU A 31 16.32 8.67 15.14
CA LEU A 31 16.12 9.76 14.16
C LEU A 31 14.65 9.81 13.70
N ALA A 32 13.82 10.41 14.56
CA ALA A 32 12.62 11.12 14.11
C ALA A 32 13.09 12.39 13.38
N ALA A 33 13.40 12.30 12.08
CA ALA A 33 13.61 13.47 11.21
C ALA A 33 13.64 13.19 9.70
N SER A 34 13.33 11.99 9.20
CA SER A 34 13.04 11.83 7.77
C SER A 34 11.58 12.21 7.51
N ARG A 35 11.25 13.51 7.63
CA ARG A 35 10.05 14.02 6.96
C ARG A 35 10.30 13.75 5.48
N PRO A 36 9.46 12.97 4.78
CA PRO A 36 9.62 12.78 3.35
C PRO A 36 9.66 14.18 2.71
N TRP A 37 10.62 14.39 1.81
CA TRP A 37 10.82 15.59 1.00
C TRP A 37 9.76 15.68 -0.11
N TRP A 38 8.55 15.29 0.23
CA TRP A 38 7.33 15.52 -0.51
C TRP A 38 6.25 15.53 0.58
N SER A 39 5.65 16.67 0.79
CA SER A 39 4.32 16.76 1.36
C SER A 39 3.56 17.48 0.26
N PRO A 40 2.63 16.83 -0.45
CA PRO A 40 1.70 17.61 -1.24
C PRO A 40 1.01 18.50 -0.21
N SER A 41 1.37 19.78 -0.18
CA SER A 41 0.52 20.77 0.43
C SER A 41 -0.78 20.65 -0.34
N LEU A 42 -1.77 19.99 0.26
CA LEU A 42 -3.11 19.95 -0.27
C LEU A 42 -3.49 21.41 -0.56
N PRO A 43 -4.06 21.72 -1.73
CA PRO A 43 -4.48 23.07 -2.03
C PRO A 43 -5.31 23.62 -0.88
N ASP A 44 -5.11 24.89 -0.53
CA ASP A 44 -5.95 25.54 0.48
C ASP A 44 -7.42 25.40 0.07
N GLY A 45 -8.23 24.71 0.88
CA GLY A 45 -9.62 24.40 0.55
C GLY A 45 -10.17 23.17 1.27
N VAL A 46 -11.40 22.79 0.94
CA VAL A 46 -12.08 21.59 1.47
C VAL A 46 -12.44 20.66 0.33
N LEU A 47 -12.08 19.38 0.44
CA LEU A 47 -12.41 18.36 -0.57
C LEU A 47 -13.85 17.88 -0.40
N ILE A 48 -14.65 18.00 -1.46
CA ILE A 48 -16.07 17.65 -1.46
C ILE A 48 -16.36 16.73 -2.65
N GLU A 49 -17.11 15.65 -2.43
CA GLU A 49 -17.64 14.83 -3.53
C GLU A 49 -18.98 15.39 -3.99
N ILE A 50 -19.10 15.74 -5.27
CA ILE A 50 -20.33 16.29 -5.84
C ILE A 50 -20.91 15.33 -6.87
N SER A 51 -22.20 15.05 -6.76
CA SER A 51 -22.92 14.14 -7.64
C SER A 51 -24.27 14.70 -8.07
N GLY A 52 -24.82 14.14 -9.15
CA GLY A 52 -26.12 14.55 -9.70
C GLY A 52 -26.00 15.55 -10.85
N GLU A 53 -26.94 16.48 -10.92
CA GLU A 53 -27.12 17.44 -12.01
C GLU A 53 -26.11 18.60 -11.92
N VAL A 54 -24.82 18.30 -12.10
CA VAL A 54 -23.73 19.27 -12.11
C VAL A 54 -22.87 19.13 -13.36
N PRO A 55 -22.26 20.22 -13.88
CA PRO A 55 -21.40 20.14 -15.06
C PRO A 55 -20.16 19.27 -14.87
N ARG A 56 -19.56 19.30 -13.67
CA ARG A 56 -18.38 18.51 -13.31
C ARG A 56 -18.63 17.73 -12.03
N PRO A 57 -19.25 16.53 -12.11
CA PRO A 57 -19.39 15.65 -10.96
C PRO A 57 -18.06 14.99 -10.60
N GLY A 58 -17.95 14.50 -9.37
CA GLY A 58 -16.74 13.91 -8.82
C GLY A 58 -16.18 14.72 -7.66
N LEU A 59 -14.91 14.52 -7.36
CA LEU A 59 -14.21 15.23 -6.29
C LEU A 59 -13.83 16.64 -6.76
N VAL A 60 -14.13 17.64 -5.93
CA VAL A 60 -13.73 19.03 -6.14
C VAL A 60 -13.08 19.58 -4.87
N ILE A 61 -12.17 20.53 -5.04
CA ILE A 61 -11.61 21.30 -3.92
C ILE A 61 -12.31 22.66 -3.92
N ALA A 62 -13.00 22.96 -2.82
CA ALA A 62 -13.69 24.23 -2.62
C ALA A 62 -12.76 25.20 -1.86
N ASP A 63 -12.57 26.41 -2.38
CA ASP A 63 -11.74 27.44 -1.73
C ASP A 63 -12.24 27.85 -0.32
N ALA A 64 -13.51 27.56 -0.01
CA ALA A 64 -14.12 27.77 1.30
C ALA A 64 -15.03 26.59 1.70
N PRO A 65 -15.20 26.30 3.00
CA PRO A 65 -16.04 25.20 3.53
C PRO A 65 -17.55 25.48 3.39
N THR A 66 -18.00 25.83 2.19
CA THR A 66 -19.39 26.25 1.93
C THR A 66 -19.92 25.56 0.68
N VAL A 67 -21.22 25.28 0.69
CA VAL A 67 -21.92 24.71 -0.47
C VAL A 67 -21.78 25.58 -1.71
N ALA A 68 -21.79 26.92 -1.56
CA ALA A 68 -21.62 27.83 -2.67
C ALA A 68 -20.24 27.69 -3.34
N SER A 69 -19.17 27.63 -2.56
CA SER A 69 -17.80 27.45 -3.08
C SER A 69 -17.63 26.09 -3.75
N ALA A 70 -18.18 25.03 -3.16
CA ALA A 70 -18.12 23.68 -3.73
C ALA A 70 -18.90 23.56 -5.06
N LEU A 71 -20.08 24.16 -5.17
CA LEU A 71 -20.86 24.20 -6.42
C LEU A 71 -20.15 25.01 -7.52
N ALA A 72 -19.58 26.16 -7.16
CA ALA A 72 -18.79 26.96 -8.08
C ALA A 72 -17.57 26.18 -8.60
N ALA A 73 -16.89 25.45 -7.72
CA ALA A 73 -15.80 24.54 -8.09
C ALA A 73 -16.26 23.45 -9.06
N ALA A 74 -17.50 22.93 -8.94
CA ALA A 74 -18.13 22.01 -9.91
C ALA A 74 -18.69 22.70 -11.18
N GLY A 75 -18.48 24.01 -11.34
CA GLY A 75 -18.92 24.77 -12.51
C GLY A 75 -20.41 25.14 -12.49
N LEU A 76 -21.06 25.09 -11.34
CA LEU A 76 -22.46 25.41 -11.17
C LEU A 76 -22.63 26.75 -10.44
N GLU A 77 -23.34 27.69 -11.07
CA GLU A 77 -23.66 29.00 -10.50
C GLU A 77 -24.59 28.88 -9.28
N PRO A 78 -24.13 29.17 -8.05
CA PRO A 78 -24.88 28.88 -6.82
C PRO A 78 -26.23 29.62 -6.73
N ASP A 79 -26.35 30.78 -7.37
CA ASP A 79 -27.57 31.59 -7.37
C ASP A 79 -28.76 30.91 -8.04
N ARG A 80 -28.53 29.89 -8.87
CA ARG A 80 -29.60 29.11 -9.53
C ARG A 80 -30.22 28.04 -8.63
N LEU A 81 -29.63 27.73 -7.47
CA LEU A 81 -30.05 26.63 -6.58
C LEU A 81 -30.60 27.11 -5.23
N ARG A 82 -30.98 28.38 -5.11
CA ARG A 82 -31.44 28.92 -3.83
C ARG A 82 -32.81 28.33 -3.41
N PRO A 83 -32.99 27.99 -2.12
CA PRO A 83 -32.06 28.20 -1.02
C PRO A 83 -30.99 27.11 -0.92
N LEU A 84 -29.73 27.52 -0.68
CA LEU A 84 -28.66 26.61 -0.29
C LEU A 84 -28.79 26.28 1.22
N PRO A 85 -28.42 25.07 1.65
CA PRO A 85 -28.41 24.73 3.06
C PRO A 85 -27.34 25.56 3.81
N PRO A 86 -27.57 25.88 5.10
CA PRO A 86 -26.66 26.70 5.91
C PRO A 86 -25.43 25.95 6.44
N ASP A 87 -25.20 24.72 5.99
CA ASP A 87 -24.18 23.83 6.56
C ASP A 87 -22.75 24.29 6.21
N VAL A 88 -21.87 24.26 7.22
CA VAL A 88 -20.42 24.34 7.04
C VAL A 88 -19.94 22.96 6.64
N LEU A 89 -19.30 22.85 5.48
CA LEU A 89 -18.86 21.55 4.96
C LEU A 89 -17.58 21.08 5.67
N ALA A 90 -17.55 19.80 5.99
CA ALA A 90 -16.37 19.09 6.45
C ALA A 90 -15.65 18.38 5.28
N GLU A 91 -14.39 18.03 5.51
CA GLU A 91 -13.59 17.27 4.54
C GLU A 91 -14.28 15.93 4.22
N GLY A 92 -14.47 15.67 2.91
CA GLY A 92 -15.10 14.44 2.41
C GLY A 92 -16.64 14.46 2.44
N ASP A 93 -17.28 15.56 2.85
CA ASP A 93 -18.73 15.69 2.73
C ASP A 93 -19.17 15.53 1.27
N ARG A 94 -20.41 15.06 1.09
CA ARG A 94 -21.00 14.78 -0.21
C ARG A 94 -22.13 15.74 -0.50
N LEU A 95 -22.12 16.34 -1.68
CA LEU A 95 -23.23 17.13 -2.20
C LEU A 95 -23.95 16.37 -3.30
N GLU A 96 -25.25 16.16 -3.10
CA GLU A 96 -26.14 15.60 -4.11
C GLU A 96 -27.03 16.72 -4.66
N VAL A 97 -26.87 17.03 -5.95
CA VAL A 97 -27.67 18.06 -6.66
C VAL A 97 -28.71 17.37 -7.52
N ARG A 98 -29.99 17.58 -7.21
CA ARG A 98 -31.11 17.01 -7.99
C ARG A 98 -32.31 17.94 -8.02
N GLY A 99 -32.87 18.21 -9.20
CA GLY A 99 -34.10 18.97 -9.34
C GLY A 99 -34.01 20.37 -8.74
N GLY A 100 -32.85 21.02 -8.89
CA GLY A 100 -32.59 22.35 -8.35
C GLY A 100 -32.38 22.43 -6.84
N ARG A 101 -32.26 21.30 -6.14
CA ARG A 101 -31.97 21.24 -4.70
C ARG A 101 -30.62 20.61 -4.43
N VAL A 102 -30.01 21.01 -3.32
CA VAL A 102 -28.74 20.47 -2.83
C VAL A 102 -28.97 19.79 -1.49
N ARG A 103 -28.50 18.55 -1.37
CA ARG A 103 -28.46 17.84 -0.10
C ARG A 103 -27.02 17.60 0.31
N VAL A 104 -26.68 18.01 1.53
CA VAL A 104 -25.41 17.65 2.17
C VAL A 104 -25.57 16.27 2.81
N LEU A 105 -24.61 15.40 2.58
CA LEU A 105 -24.56 14.05 3.08
C LEU A 105 -23.18 13.82 3.71
N PRO A 106 -23.09 13.01 4.76
CA PRO A 106 -21.79 12.63 5.31
C PRO A 106 -20.97 11.83 4.28
N PRO A 107 -19.65 11.75 4.45
CA PRO A 107 -18.77 10.93 3.62
C PRO A 107 -19.28 9.48 3.57
N SER A 108 -19.43 8.94 2.36
CA SER A 108 -19.75 7.51 2.18
C SER A 108 -18.51 6.61 2.25
N ARG A 109 -17.31 7.22 2.27
CA ARG A 109 -16.00 6.56 2.39
C ARG A 109 -15.03 7.45 3.17
N PRO A 110 -14.09 6.92 3.98
CA PRO A 110 -13.02 7.71 4.57
C PRO A 110 -12.07 8.08 3.45
N LEU A 111 -12.19 9.33 3.02
CA LEU A 111 -11.44 9.95 1.93
C LEU A 111 -10.24 10.69 2.49
N LEU A 112 -9.51 10.15 3.48
CA LEU A 112 -8.57 10.99 4.22
C LEU A 112 -7.50 11.66 3.32
N VAL A 113 -7.29 11.25 2.05
CA VAL A 113 -6.65 12.10 1.02
C VAL A 113 -7.06 11.79 -0.45
N ALA A 114 -8.35 11.74 -0.82
CA ALA A 114 -8.82 11.55 -2.22
C ALA A 114 -8.29 10.30 -3.00
N LEU A 115 -7.46 9.46 -2.38
CA LEU A 115 -6.87 8.26 -2.92
C LEU A 115 -7.24 7.09 -2.00
N PRO A 116 -7.52 5.90 -2.55
CA PRO A 116 -7.64 4.70 -1.74
C PRO A 116 -6.37 4.52 -0.91
N ILE A 117 -6.51 4.04 0.33
CA ILE A 117 -5.37 3.82 1.22
C ILE A 117 -4.54 2.67 0.66
N ASP A 118 -3.28 2.92 0.32
CA ASP A 118 -2.36 1.88 -0.12
C ASP A 118 -2.05 0.92 1.04
N ILE A 119 -2.54 -0.31 0.91
CA ILE A 119 -2.42 -1.37 1.92
C ILE A 119 -0.98 -1.85 2.13
N ASN A 120 -0.07 -1.58 1.19
CA ASN A 120 1.34 -1.94 1.26
C ASN A 120 2.19 -0.92 1.99
N THR A 121 1.74 0.34 2.06
CA THR A 121 2.52 1.44 2.68
C THR A 121 1.85 2.07 3.90
N ALA A 122 0.52 1.98 4.03
CA ALA A 122 -0.22 2.58 5.13
C ALA A 122 0.20 2.05 6.52
N GLY A 123 0.36 2.93 7.50
CA GLY A 123 0.61 2.57 8.89
C GLY A 123 -0.65 2.09 9.61
N ILE A 124 -0.49 1.51 10.81
CA ILE A 124 -1.58 0.94 11.62
C ILE A 124 -2.72 1.96 11.83
N GLU A 125 -2.40 3.19 12.21
CA GLU A 125 -3.39 4.24 12.47
C GLU A 125 -4.24 4.57 11.23
N ALA A 126 -3.61 4.63 10.05
CA ALA A 126 -4.32 4.88 8.79
C ALA A 126 -5.22 3.70 8.41
N LEU A 127 -4.77 2.47 8.69
CA LEU A 127 -5.57 1.27 8.46
C LEU A 127 -6.78 1.20 9.42
N GLU A 128 -6.60 1.54 10.69
CA GLU A 128 -7.69 1.60 11.68
C GLU A 128 -8.77 2.62 11.35
N ALA A 129 -8.44 3.65 10.56
CA ALA A 129 -9.41 4.63 10.07
C ALA A 129 -10.35 4.05 8.99
N ILE A 130 -10.11 2.82 8.51
CA ILE A 130 -10.95 2.16 7.49
C ILE A 130 -12.20 1.53 8.15
N PRO A 131 -13.43 1.85 7.70
CA PRO A 131 -14.66 1.32 8.22
C PRO A 131 -14.70 -0.20 8.13
N GLY A 132 -14.94 -0.83 9.28
CA GLY A 132 -14.99 -2.29 9.39
C GLY A 132 -13.61 -2.95 9.52
N LEU A 133 -12.52 -2.18 9.55
CA LEU A 133 -11.18 -2.65 9.90
C LEU A 133 -10.86 -2.24 11.35
N GLY A 134 -10.66 -3.23 12.23
CA GLY A 134 -10.29 -2.99 13.63
C GLY A 134 -8.78 -3.05 13.85
N ALA A 135 -8.33 -2.60 15.02
CA ALA A 135 -6.92 -2.59 15.44
C ALA A 135 -6.20 -3.94 15.26
N SER A 136 -6.87 -5.05 15.58
CA SER A 136 -6.30 -6.39 15.41
C SER A 136 -6.04 -6.74 13.95
N THR A 137 -6.96 -6.38 13.05
CA THR A 137 -6.80 -6.63 11.61
C THR A 137 -5.76 -5.70 11.00
N ALA A 138 -5.74 -4.42 11.40
CA ALA A 138 -4.71 -3.46 10.98
C ALA A 138 -3.30 -3.96 11.33
N ALA A 139 -3.09 -4.38 12.58
CA ALA A 139 -1.83 -4.96 13.02
C ALA A 139 -1.46 -6.22 12.23
N ALA A 140 -2.42 -7.12 12.00
CA ALA A 140 -2.18 -8.36 11.24
C ALA A 140 -1.81 -8.11 9.78
N ILE A 141 -2.35 -7.06 9.14
CA ILE A 141 -1.99 -6.68 7.77
C ILE A 141 -0.54 -6.19 7.71
N VAL A 142 -0.14 -5.33 8.65
CA VAL A 142 1.23 -4.80 8.72
C VAL A 142 2.24 -5.91 9.02
N GLU A 143 1.95 -6.76 10.00
CA GLU A 143 2.80 -7.89 10.34
C GLU A 143 2.95 -8.87 9.16
N ASP A 144 1.85 -9.22 8.50
CA ASP A 144 1.88 -10.16 7.39
C ASP A 144 2.68 -9.63 6.18
N ARG A 145 2.53 -8.34 5.83
CA ARG A 145 3.33 -7.76 4.72
C ARG A 145 4.81 -7.58 5.06
N GLU A 146 5.16 -7.38 6.33
CA GLU A 146 6.55 -7.31 6.77
C GLU A 146 7.23 -8.69 6.75
N ILE A 147 6.49 -9.74 7.09
CA ILE A 147 7.02 -11.12 7.11
C ILE A 147 7.02 -11.75 5.73
N ARG A 148 5.94 -11.58 4.95
CA ARG A 148 5.71 -12.29 3.69
C ARG A 148 5.83 -11.41 2.45
N GLY A 149 6.18 -10.14 2.62
CA GLY A 149 6.28 -9.16 1.52
C GLY A 149 4.93 -8.51 1.17
N PRO A 150 4.90 -7.54 0.24
CA PRO A 150 3.70 -6.78 -0.09
C PRO A 150 2.57 -7.64 -0.68
N PHE A 151 1.35 -7.14 -0.61
CA PHE A 151 0.20 -7.70 -1.29
C PHE A 151 0.23 -7.28 -2.77
N PRO A 152 0.31 -8.22 -3.72
CA PRO A 152 0.32 -7.89 -5.15
C PRO A 152 -1.05 -7.45 -5.66
N SER A 153 -2.11 -7.77 -4.92
CA SER A 153 -3.50 -7.39 -5.20
C SER A 153 -4.30 -7.42 -3.90
N LEU A 154 -5.51 -6.85 -3.93
CA LEU A 154 -6.43 -6.90 -2.79
C LEU A 154 -6.82 -8.34 -2.43
N ASP A 155 -6.89 -9.25 -3.40
CA ASP A 155 -7.13 -10.67 -3.16
C ASP A 155 -6.03 -11.30 -2.30
N GLY A 156 -4.80 -10.79 -2.36
CA GLY A 156 -3.69 -11.22 -1.51
C GLY A 156 -3.97 -11.04 -0.02
N LEU A 157 -4.87 -10.14 0.37
CA LEU A 157 -5.22 -9.90 1.78
C LEU A 157 -5.86 -11.12 2.45
N VAL A 158 -6.38 -12.09 1.69
CA VAL A 158 -6.94 -13.32 2.26
C VAL A 158 -5.93 -14.17 3.02
N ARG A 159 -4.62 -13.92 2.85
CA ARG A 159 -3.56 -14.59 3.63
C ARG A 159 -3.45 -14.04 5.07
N VAL A 160 -4.02 -12.86 5.34
CA VAL A 160 -4.05 -12.24 6.66
C VAL A 160 -5.11 -12.92 7.53
N ARG A 161 -4.72 -13.32 8.75
CA ARG A 161 -5.64 -13.98 9.67
C ARG A 161 -6.86 -13.07 9.95
N GLY A 162 -8.06 -13.61 9.74
CA GLY A 162 -9.32 -12.89 9.98
C GLY A 162 -9.78 -12.02 8.79
N VAL A 163 -9.02 -11.98 7.70
CA VAL A 163 -9.42 -11.32 6.46
C VAL A 163 -9.85 -12.40 5.46
N GLY A 164 -11.17 -12.58 5.29
CA GLY A 164 -11.73 -13.46 4.26
C GLY A 164 -12.15 -12.69 3.00
N PRO A 165 -12.58 -13.38 1.93
CA PRO A 165 -13.05 -12.74 0.70
C PRO A 165 -14.15 -11.69 0.94
N SER A 166 -15.06 -11.94 1.88
CA SER A 166 -16.10 -10.99 2.26
C SER A 166 -15.56 -9.72 2.94
N THR A 167 -14.45 -9.83 3.65
CA THR A 167 -13.77 -8.68 4.26
C THR A 167 -13.06 -7.89 3.18
N VAL A 168 -12.33 -8.55 2.27
CA VAL A 168 -11.70 -7.92 1.10
C VAL A 168 -12.71 -7.12 0.29
N ALA A 169 -13.87 -7.70 -0.02
CA ALA A 169 -14.93 -7.00 -0.76
C ALA A 169 -15.46 -5.74 -0.04
N LYS A 170 -15.49 -5.75 1.30
CA LYS A 170 -15.88 -4.58 2.10
C LYS A 170 -14.78 -3.51 2.16
N LEU A 171 -13.52 -3.92 2.09
CA LEU A 171 -12.37 -3.02 2.14
C LEU A 171 -12.07 -2.39 0.77
N ALA A 172 -12.31 -3.11 -0.33
CA ALA A 172 -12.02 -2.68 -1.70
C ALA A 172 -12.45 -1.23 -2.06
N PRO A 173 -13.55 -0.67 -1.53
CA PRO A 173 -13.90 0.73 -1.76
C PRO A 173 -12.94 1.76 -1.14
N PHE A 174 -12.14 1.37 -0.14
CA PHE A 174 -11.35 2.24 0.73
C PHE A 174 -9.84 2.05 0.59
N VAL A 175 -9.41 0.91 0.04
CA VAL A 175 -8.00 0.54 -0.07
C VAL A 175 -7.63 0.21 -1.50
N GLU A 176 -6.35 0.42 -1.81
CA GLU A 176 -5.72 -0.13 -3.00
C GLU A 176 -4.50 -0.96 -2.61
N ALA A 177 -4.13 -1.87 -3.49
CA ALA A 177 -2.82 -2.50 -3.48
C ALA A 177 -2.19 -2.11 -4.83
N PRO A 178 -1.52 -0.95 -4.92
CA PRO A 178 -0.81 -0.57 -6.13
C PRO A 178 0.11 -1.72 -6.48
N GLN A 179 0.13 -2.11 -7.75
CA GLN A 179 0.83 -3.31 -8.17
C GLN A 179 2.28 -3.27 -7.68
N ALA A 180 2.60 -4.17 -6.76
CA ALA A 180 3.97 -4.52 -6.48
C ALA A 180 4.60 -4.97 -7.81
N GLU A 181 5.89 -4.70 -8.00
CA GLU A 181 6.60 -5.11 -9.22
C GLU A 181 6.22 -6.55 -9.60
N PRO A 182 5.87 -6.82 -10.88
CA PRO A 182 5.43 -8.13 -11.31
C PRO A 182 6.41 -9.21 -10.85
N ILE A 183 5.87 -10.30 -10.32
CA ILE A 183 6.67 -11.41 -9.82
C ILE A 183 7.32 -12.13 -11.00
N ASP A 184 8.65 -12.11 -11.05
CA ASP A 184 9.43 -12.85 -12.04
C ASP A 184 9.28 -14.36 -11.82
N LEU A 185 8.60 -15.05 -12.73
CA LEU A 185 8.33 -16.48 -12.64
C LEU A 185 9.59 -17.35 -12.67
N ASN A 186 10.69 -16.84 -13.19
CA ASN A 186 11.96 -17.56 -13.31
C ASN A 186 12.91 -17.31 -12.13
N GLN A 187 12.71 -16.22 -11.38
CA GLN A 187 13.57 -15.87 -10.23
C GLN A 187 12.87 -16.00 -8.88
N ALA A 188 11.54 -15.81 -8.82
CA ALA A 188 10.80 -15.75 -7.57
C ALA A 188 10.92 -17.02 -6.73
N GLY A 189 11.10 -16.87 -5.42
CA GLY A 189 11.10 -17.98 -4.46
C GLY A 189 9.68 -18.48 -4.13
N VAL A 190 9.59 -19.59 -3.41
CA VAL A 190 8.31 -20.21 -3.01
C VAL A 190 7.41 -19.23 -2.23
N GLU A 191 7.98 -18.43 -1.33
CA GLU A 191 7.23 -17.41 -0.57
C GLU A 191 6.67 -16.30 -1.47
N GLN A 192 7.45 -15.80 -2.42
CA GLN A 192 6.98 -14.78 -3.37
C GLN A 192 5.91 -15.34 -4.32
N LEU A 193 6.06 -16.58 -4.78
CA LEU A 193 5.06 -17.20 -5.64
C LEU A 193 3.72 -17.43 -4.91
N GLN A 194 3.74 -17.65 -3.59
CA GLN A 194 2.53 -17.78 -2.77
C GLN A 194 1.72 -16.48 -2.65
N LEU A 195 2.30 -15.35 -3.07
CA LEU A 195 1.59 -14.07 -3.15
C LEU A 195 0.55 -14.04 -4.26
N LEU A 196 0.76 -14.87 -5.29
CA LEU A 196 -0.12 -14.93 -6.44
C LEU A 196 -1.44 -15.59 -6.03
N PRO A 197 -2.59 -14.98 -6.40
CA PRO A 197 -3.87 -15.53 -5.98
C PRO A 197 -4.03 -16.96 -6.52
N GLY A 198 -4.61 -17.85 -5.71
CA GLY A 198 -4.76 -19.28 -6.03
C GLY A 198 -3.45 -20.07 -6.17
N VAL A 199 -2.29 -19.49 -5.85
CA VAL A 199 -1.02 -20.20 -5.76
C VAL A 199 -0.71 -20.47 -4.27
N GLY A 200 -1.08 -21.66 -3.80
CA GLY A 200 -0.72 -22.12 -2.46
C GLY A 200 0.71 -22.70 -2.40
N PRO A 201 1.19 -23.10 -1.20
CA PRO A 201 2.54 -23.63 -1.00
C PRO A 201 2.87 -24.83 -1.90
N VAL A 202 1.88 -25.70 -2.13
CA VAL A 202 2.03 -26.88 -3.02
C VAL A 202 2.25 -26.45 -4.48
N ILE A 203 1.48 -25.47 -4.98
CA ILE A 203 1.63 -25.00 -6.35
C ILE A 203 2.92 -24.19 -6.51
N ALA A 204 3.23 -23.30 -5.57
CA ALA A 204 4.47 -22.54 -5.57
C ALA A 204 5.71 -23.45 -5.63
N ALA A 205 5.75 -24.50 -4.81
CA ALA A 205 6.83 -25.49 -4.85
C ALA A 205 6.92 -26.20 -6.23
N ARG A 206 5.77 -26.53 -6.83
CA ARG A 206 5.74 -27.16 -8.18
C ARG A 206 6.26 -26.23 -9.27
N ILE A 207 5.98 -24.92 -9.21
CA ILE A 207 6.52 -23.94 -10.16
C ILE A 207 8.06 -23.96 -10.11
N VAL A 208 8.64 -23.92 -8.91
CA VAL A 208 10.10 -23.94 -8.71
C VAL A 208 10.73 -25.24 -9.21
N VAL A 209 10.12 -26.39 -8.90
CA VAL A 209 10.59 -27.70 -9.40
C VAL A 209 10.49 -27.78 -10.91
N ASP A 210 9.35 -27.38 -11.47
CA ASP A 210 9.10 -27.48 -12.91
C ASP A 210 10.10 -26.63 -13.73
N ARG A 211 10.40 -25.39 -13.30
CA ARG A 211 11.41 -24.57 -14.00
C ARG A 211 12.85 -25.08 -13.82
N ALA A 212 13.12 -25.81 -12.75
CA ALA A 212 14.43 -26.46 -12.54
C ALA A 212 14.60 -27.70 -13.42
N ASP A 213 13.53 -28.50 -13.57
CA ASP A 213 13.56 -29.77 -14.30
C ASP A 213 13.38 -29.59 -15.81
N ARG A 214 12.53 -28.65 -16.24
CA ARG A 214 12.13 -28.46 -17.64
C ARG A 214 12.69 -27.18 -18.27
N GLY A 215 13.45 -26.41 -17.50
CA GLY A 215 13.98 -25.11 -17.91
C GLY A 215 13.04 -23.95 -17.59
N PRO A 216 13.49 -22.69 -17.76
CA PRO A 216 12.68 -21.51 -17.45
C PRO A 216 11.38 -21.47 -18.24
N PHE A 217 10.40 -20.72 -17.75
CA PHE A 217 9.21 -20.38 -18.51
C PHE A 217 9.61 -19.38 -19.61
N ALA A 218 9.14 -19.58 -20.84
CA ALA A 218 9.32 -18.62 -21.93
C ALA A 218 8.15 -17.63 -22.06
N SER A 219 7.03 -17.92 -21.41
CA SER A 219 5.84 -17.06 -21.35
C SER A 219 5.02 -17.39 -20.11
N VAL A 220 4.09 -16.52 -19.74
CA VAL A 220 3.18 -16.74 -18.61
C VAL A 220 2.26 -17.93 -18.88
N GLU A 221 1.89 -18.14 -20.14
CA GLU A 221 1.05 -19.25 -20.61
C GLU A 221 1.67 -20.61 -20.33
N GLU A 222 3.00 -20.72 -20.28
CA GLU A 222 3.68 -21.97 -19.96
C GLU A 222 3.42 -22.46 -18.54
N LEU A 223 2.89 -21.63 -17.63
CA LEU A 223 2.48 -22.07 -16.30
C LEU A 223 1.44 -23.20 -16.34
N ILE A 224 0.69 -23.38 -17.43
CA ILE A 224 -0.22 -24.53 -17.60
C ILE A 224 0.50 -25.89 -17.55
N ARG A 225 1.82 -25.92 -17.77
CA ARG A 225 2.63 -27.14 -17.67
C ARG A 225 2.80 -27.60 -16.22
N VAL A 226 2.57 -26.72 -15.25
CA VAL A 226 2.63 -26.98 -13.81
C VAL A 226 1.32 -27.60 -13.34
N HIS A 227 1.40 -28.83 -12.82
CA HIS A 227 0.22 -29.54 -12.34
C HIS A 227 -0.52 -28.77 -11.22
N GLY A 228 -1.80 -28.48 -11.44
CA GLY A 228 -2.66 -27.70 -10.54
C GLY A 228 -2.88 -26.25 -10.98
N ILE A 229 -2.18 -25.78 -12.02
CA ILE A 229 -2.44 -24.50 -12.68
C ILE A 229 -3.20 -24.77 -13.98
N GLY A 230 -4.38 -24.16 -14.12
CA GLY A 230 -5.15 -24.15 -15.36
C GLY A 230 -5.33 -22.74 -15.91
N GLU A 231 -5.97 -22.62 -17.08
CA GLU A 231 -6.16 -21.32 -17.78
C GLU A 231 -6.79 -20.24 -16.89
N ALA A 232 -7.78 -20.60 -16.06
CA ALA A 232 -8.42 -19.65 -15.15
C ALA A 232 -7.44 -19.06 -14.11
N THR A 233 -6.47 -19.86 -13.64
CA THR A 233 -5.44 -19.37 -12.72
C THR A 233 -4.47 -18.45 -13.46
N VAL A 234 -4.03 -18.85 -14.66
CA VAL A 234 -3.13 -18.07 -15.51
C VAL A 234 -3.73 -16.70 -15.82
N GLU A 235 -4.98 -16.65 -16.28
CA GLU A 235 -5.67 -15.40 -16.62
C GLU A 235 -5.75 -14.47 -15.41
N ARG A 236 -6.07 -15.02 -14.23
CA ARG A 236 -6.21 -14.24 -12.99
C ARG A 236 -4.88 -13.68 -12.47
N ILE A 237 -3.75 -14.28 -12.81
CA ILE A 237 -2.42 -13.83 -12.32
C ILE A 237 -1.58 -13.15 -13.40
N ARG A 238 -2.04 -13.09 -14.67
CA ARG A 238 -1.26 -12.62 -15.82
C ARG A 238 -0.66 -11.24 -15.60
N GLU A 239 -1.40 -10.32 -15.00
CA GLU A 239 -0.93 -8.94 -14.74
C GLU A 239 0.04 -8.84 -13.56
N GLN A 240 0.14 -9.88 -12.71
CA GLN A 240 0.94 -9.86 -11.48
C GLN A 240 2.30 -10.53 -11.65
N VAL A 241 2.60 -11.07 -12.84
CA VAL A 241 3.80 -11.87 -13.11
C VAL A 241 4.50 -11.41 -14.38
N VAL A 242 5.80 -11.67 -14.44
CA VAL A 242 6.62 -11.42 -15.64
C VAL A 242 7.52 -12.61 -15.93
N VAL A 243 7.87 -12.75 -17.21
CA VAL A 243 8.92 -13.62 -17.72
C VAL A 243 9.90 -12.71 -18.46
N PRO A 244 11.08 -12.40 -17.91
CA PRO A 244 12.07 -11.53 -18.54
C PRO A 244 12.76 -12.15 -19.76
#